data_AF-A0A1G5RHH0-F1
#
_entry.id   AF-A0A1G5RHH0-F1
#
_cell.length_a   1.000
_cell.length_b   1.000
_cell.length_c   1.000
_cell.angle_alpha   90.00
_cell.angle_beta   90.00
_cell.angle_gamma   90.00
#
_symmetry.space_group_name_H-M   'P 1'
#
loop_
_entity.id
_entity.type
_entity.pdbx_description
1 polymer ?
#
loop_
_entity_poly.entity_id
_entity_poly.type
_entity_poly.pdbx_seq_one_letter_code
_entity_poly.pdbx_strand_id
1 'polypeptide(L)'
;MAVLRFMIWNLMMLIRRPVQFVVRVFMFISLGAAIGAVVVIFTGTGNAQLDESVPFIARLMAPLILAGTYFMWSGISYLYDSAVFRLTPEGRTVTLFD
;
A
#
# COMPACT_ATOMS: atom_id res chain seq x y z
N MET A 1 18.16 -23.38 16.57
CA MET A 1 17.72 -22.51 15.45
C MET A 1 16.35 -22.86 14.88
N ALA A 2 15.97 -24.13 14.74
CA ALA A 2 14.67 -24.52 14.16
C ALA A 2 13.44 -24.01 14.97
N VAL A 3 13.48 -24.09 16.30
CA VAL A 3 12.37 -23.63 17.17
C VAL A 3 12.12 -22.12 17.05
N LEU A 4 13.19 -21.31 17.05
CA LEU A 4 13.09 -19.85 16.89
C LEU A 4 12.50 -19.47 15.53
N ARG A 5 12.96 -20.11 14.44
CA ARG A 5 12.39 -19.92 13.09
C ARG A 5 10.91 -20.27 13.04
N PHE A 6 10.50 -21.37 13.68
CA PHE A 6 9.11 -21.80 13.74
C PHE A 6 8.22 -20.84 14.54
N MET A 7 8.70 -20.33 15.68
CA MET A 7 7.97 -19.33 16.48
C MET A 7 7.79 -18.01 15.69
N ILE A 8 8.84 -17.53 15.03
CA ILE A 8 8.78 -16.32 14.19
C ILE A 8 7.81 -16.52 13.02
N TRP A 9 7.81 -17.69 12.38
CA TRP A 9 6.88 -18.00 11.29
C TRP A 9 5.42 -18.02 11.74
N ASN A 10 5.10 -18.64 12.88
CA ASN A 10 3.74 -18.62 13.44
C ASN A 10 3.28 -17.20 13.83
N LEU A 11 4.18 -16.42 14.45
CA LEU A 11 3.91 -15.02 14.77
C LEU A 11 3.63 -14.20 13.50
N MET A 12 4.45 -14.38 12.46
CA MET A 12 4.30 -13.76 11.15
C MET A 12 2.97 -14.13 10.49
N MET A 13 2.56 -15.40 10.55
CA MET A 13 1.27 -15.86 10.03
C MET A 13 0.08 -15.22 10.75
N LEU A 14 0.16 -15.07 12.07
CA LEU A 14 -0.88 -14.43 12.88
C LEU A 14 -1.06 -12.95 12.51
N ILE A 15 0.05 -12.22 12.37
CA ILE A 15 0.03 -10.79 12.08
C ILE A 15 -0.11 -10.49 10.58
N ARG A 16 0.06 -11.49 9.70
CA ARG A 16 0.02 -11.29 8.24
C ARG A 16 -1.28 -10.70 7.75
N ARG A 17 -2.41 -11.30 8.14
CA ARG A 17 -3.73 -10.83 7.71
C ARG A 17 -4.04 -9.40 8.17
N PRO A 18 -3.83 -9.01 9.44
CA PRO A 18 -4.05 -7.63 9.86
C PRO A 18 -3.06 -6.66 9.19
N VAL A 19 -1.78 -7.01 9.02
CA VAL A 19 -0.81 -6.14 8.31
C VAL A 19 -1.22 -5.95 6.85
N GLN A 20 -1.58 -7.02 6.13
CA GLN A 20 -2.08 -6.93 4.76
C GLN A 20 -3.35 -6.10 4.65
N PHE A 21 -4.28 -6.24 5.61
CA PHE A 21 -5.50 -5.44 5.64
C PHE A 21 -5.18 -3.95 5.74
N VAL A 22 -4.30 -3.56 6.68
CA VAL A 22 -3.87 -2.17 6.86
C VAL A 22 -3.22 -1.63 5.59
N VAL A 23 -2.29 -2.40 4.99
CA VAL A 23 -1.62 -1.99 3.74
C VAL A 23 -2.62 -1.80 2.61
N ARG A 24 -3.59 -2.73 2.45
CA ARG A 24 -4.66 -2.59 1.44
C ARG A 24 -5.51 -1.36 1.66
N VAL A 25 -5.90 -1.06 2.90
CA VAL A 25 -6.68 0.15 3.23
C VAL A 25 -5.91 1.40 2.80
N PHE A 26 -4.62 1.49 3.13
CA PHE A 26 -3.79 2.61 2.68
C PHE A 26 -3.66 2.67 1.16
N MET A 27 -3.53 1.54 0.46
CA MET A 27 -3.53 1.51 -1.00
C MET A 27 -4.83 2.06 -1.58
N PHE A 28 -6.00 1.63 -1.07
CA PHE A 28 -7.29 2.13 -1.55
C PHE A 28 -7.47 3.62 -1.30
N ILE A 29 -7.09 4.12 -0.13
CA ILE A 29 -7.15 5.56 0.18
C ILE A 29 -6.23 6.33 -0.75
N SER A 30 -4.99 5.87 -0.97
CA SER A 30 -4.02 6.52 -1.85
C SER A 30 -4.53 6.59 -3.29
N LEU A 31 -5.10 5.49 -3.78
CA LEU A 31 -5.67 5.41 -5.13
C LEU A 31 -6.90 6.31 -5.28
N GLY A 32 -7.83 6.26 -4.33
CA GLY A 32 -9.00 7.13 -4.32
C GLY A 32 -8.63 8.60 -4.27
N ALA A 33 -7.65 8.97 -3.44
CA ALA A 33 -7.13 10.33 -3.36
C ALA A 33 -6.43 10.75 -4.67
N ALA A 34 -5.66 9.87 -5.32
CA ALA A 34 -5.02 10.17 -6.59
C ALA A 34 -6.06 10.42 -7.70
N ILE A 35 -7.08 9.58 -7.79
CA ILE A 35 -8.19 9.78 -8.74
C ILE A 35 -8.92 11.09 -8.44
N GLY A 36 -9.26 11.35 -7.18
CA GLY A 36 -9.89 12.61 -6.77
C GLY A 36 -9.05 13.83 -7.13
N ALA A 37 -7.74 13.78 -6.91
CA ALA A 37 -6.81 14.84 -7.28
C ALA A 37 -6.77 15.07 -8.81
N VAL A 38 -6.77 14.00 -9.61
CA VAL A 38 -6.86 14.10 -11.08
C VAL A 38 -8.17 14.76 -11.50
N VAL A 39 -9.30 14.34 -10.93
CA VAL A 39 -10.62 14.94 -11.22
C VAL A 39 -10.58 16.44 -10.92
N VAL A 40 -10.07 16.84 -9.76
CA VAL A 40 -9.94 18.24 -9.33
C VAL A 40 -9.10 19.08 -10.29
N ILE A 41 -8.09 18.51 -10.96
CA ILE A 41 -7.32 19.24 -11.99
C ILE A 41 -8.22 19.65 -13.16
N PHE A 42 -9.11 18.77 -13.61
CA PHE A 42 -9.96 18.99 -14.78
C PHE A 42 -11.27 19.72 -14.44
N THR A 43 -11.86 19.47 -13.28
CA THR A 43 -13.15 20.05 -12.87
C THR A 43 -13.00 21.31 -12.03
N GLY A 44 -11.80 21.60 -11.54
CA GLY A 44 -11.56 22.62 -10.52
C GLY A 44 -11.90 22.13 -9.12
N THR A 45 -11.44 22.85 -8.10
CA THR A 45 -11.76 22.58 -6.69
C THR A 45 -13.14 23.11 -6.30
N GLY A 46 -13.73 24.00 -7.11
CA GLY A 46 -14.95 24.74 -6.79
C GLY A 46 -14.71 25.92 -5.83
N ASN A 47 -13.45 26.13 -5.42
CA ASN A 47 -13.04 27.28 -4.63
C ASN A 47 -12.15 28.19 -5.50
N ALA A 48 -12.71 29.32 -5.93
CA ALA A 48 -12.02 30.28 -6.80
C ALA A 48 -10.66 30.73 -6.23
N GLN A 49 -10.54 30.85 -4.91
CA GLN A 49 -9.31 31.28 -4.26
C GLN A 49 -8.19 30.23 -4.36
N LEU A 50 -8.53 28.94 -4.26
CA LEU A 50 -7.59 27.83 -4.46
C LEU A 50 -7.28 27.61 -5.95
N ASP A 51 -8.29 27.80 -6.80
CA ASP A 51 -8.18 27.65 -8.24
C ASP A 51 -7.35 28.75 -8.91
N GLU A 52 -7.20 29.91 -8.26
CA GLU A 52 -6.35 31.01 -8.72
C GLU A 52 -4.96 31.01 -8.07
N SER A 53 -4.85 30.62 -6.78
CA SER A 53 -3.59 30.69 -6.03
C SER A 53 -2.65 29.50 -6.23
N VAL A 54 -3.18 28.31 -6.54
CA VAL A 54 -2.35 27.09 -6.63
C VAL A 54 -1.76 26.94 -8.03
N PRO A 55 -0.42 26.98 -8.20
CA PRO A 55 0.20 26.83 -9.50
C PRO A 55 -0.07 25.44 -10.10
N PHE A 56 -0.26 25.39 -11.43
CA PHE A 56 -0.60 24.15 -12.15
C PHE A 56 0.37 22.99 -11.86
N ILE A 57 1.67 23.28 -11.74
CA ILE A 57 2.70 22.29 -11.40
C ILE A 57 2.38 21.63 -10.04
N ALA A 58 1.98 22.40 -9.03
CA ALA A 58 1.63 21.85 -7.72
C ALA A 58 0.39 20.95 -7.81
N ARG A 59 -0.60 21.31 -8.64
CA ARG A 59 -1.78 20.47 -8.89
C ARG A 59 -1.43 19.15 -9.57
N LEU A 60 -0.49 19.17 -10.52
CA LEU A 60 -0.02 17.96 -11.21
C LEU A 60 0.83 17.07 -10.30
N MET A 61 1.61 17.65 -9.39
CA MET A 61 2.44 16.90 -8.45
C MET A 61 1.61 16.14 -7.42
N ALA A 62 0.46 16.66 -7.00
CA ALA A 62 -0.42 16.01 -6.02
C ALA A 62 -0.83 14.57 -6.41
N PRO A 63 -1.45 14.30 -7.58
CA PRO A 63 -1.78 12.94 -8.00
C PRO A 63 -0.54 12.08 -8.26
N LEU A 64 0.57 12.66 -8.72
CA LEU A 64 1.82 11.91 -8.91
C LEU A 64 2.40 11.41 -7.58
N ILE A 65 2.41 12.24 -6.54
CA ILE A 65 2.85 11.87 -5.19
C ILE A 65 1.93 10.79 -4.61
N LEU A 66 0.61 10.94 -4.77
CA LEU A 66 -0.36 9.96 -4.28
C LEU A 66 -0.26 8.61 -5.01
N ALA A 67 -0.07 8.64 -6.34
CA ALA A 67 0.20 7.44 -7.12
C ALA A 67 1.54 6.79 -6.72
N GLY A 68 2.58 7.59 -6.51
CA GLY A 68 3.87 7.10 -5.99
C GLY A 68 3.72 6.44 -4.61
N THR A 69 2.91 7.04 -3.74
CA THR A 69 2.60 6.47 -2.41
C THR A 69 1.87 5.14 -2.54
N TYR A 70 0.92 5.02 -3.48
CA TYR A 70 0.27 3.74 -3.79
C TYR A 70 1.27 2.66 -4.21
N PHE A 71 2.20 2.97 -5.12
CA PHE A 71 3.23 2.03 -5.54
C PHE A 71 4.18 1.64 -4.40
N MET A 72 4.50 2.58 -3.51
CA MET A 72 5.31 2.32 -2.33
C MET A 72 4.61 1.32 -1.39
N TRP A 73 3.31 1.50 -1.11
CA TRP A 73 2.51 0.54 -0.33
C TRP A 73 2.42 -0.82 -1.01
N SER A 74 2.27 -0.86 -2.35
CA SER A 74 2.30 -2.10 -3.12
C SER A 74 3.64 -2.84 -2.95
N GLY A 75 4.75 -2.11 -2.98
CA GLY A 75 6.08 -2.66 -2.76
C GLY A 75 6.25 -3.22 -1.35
N ILE A 76 5.77 -2.50 -0.33
CA ILE A 76 5.78 -2.96 1.07
C ILE A 76 4.97 -4.26 1.21
N SER A 77 3.78 -4.33 0.60
CA SER A 77 2.96 -5.54 0.59
C SER A 77 3.70 -6.72 -0.03
N TYR A 78 4.37 -6.52 -1.17
CA TYR A 78 5.12 -7.55 -1.87
C TYR A 78 6.33 -8.04 -1.06
N LEU A 79 7.12 -7.12 -0.49
CA LEU A 79 8.27 -7.45 0.33
C LEU A 79 7.86 -8.22 1.59
N TYR A 80 6.75 -7.82 2.21
CA TYR A 80 6.22 -8.48 3.38
C TYR A 80 5.79 -9.92 3.07
N ASP A 81 5.04 -10.13 1.98
CA ASP A 81 4.67 -11.49 1.55
C ASP A 81 5.90 -12.33 1.19
N SER A 82 6.87 -11.77 0.45
CA SER A 82 8.11 -12.46 0.11
C SER A 82 8.91 -12.88 1.35
N ALA A 83 8.96 -12.02 2.37
CA ALA A 83 9.62 -12.32 3.64
C ALA A 83 8.91 -13.46 4.40
N VAL A 84 7.57 -13.47 4.43
CA VAL A 84 6.80 -14.57 5.00
C VAL A 84 7.10 -15.89 4.26
N PHE A 85 7.11 -15.87 2.93
CA PHE A 85 7.40 -17.06 2.12
C PHE A 85 8.82 -17.60 2.36
N ARG A 86 9.83 -16.72 2.42
CA ARG A 86 11.23 -17.12 2.72
C ARG A 86 11.42 -17.73 4.11
N LEU A 87 10.57 -17.37 5.06
CA LEU A 87 10.59 -17.92 6.42
C LEU A 87 9.77 -19.21 6.54
N THR A 88 9.06 -19.63 5.50
CA THR A 88 8.28 -20.87 5.49
C THR A 88 9.23 -22.07 5.55
N PRO A 89 9.15 -22.93 6.58
CA PRO A 89 9.97 -24.13 6.64
C PRO A 89 9.63 -25.08 5.48
N GLU A 90 10.68 -25.63 4.86
CA GLU A 90 10.62 -26.60 3.76
C GLU A 90 9.68 -27.76 4.16
N GLY A 91 8.56 -27.90 3.45
CA GLY A 91 7.55 -28.95 3.69
C GLY A 91 6.14 -28.50 4.09
N ARG A 92 5.89 -27.19 4.30
CA ARG A 92 4.53 -26.66 4.58
C ARG A 92 3.96 -25.73 3.50
N THR A 93 4.45 -25.85 2.28
CA THR A 93 3.87 -25.17 1.09
C THR A 93 2.42 -25.60 0.81
N VAL A 94 1.95 -26.70 1.40
CA VAL A 94 0.59 -27.24 1.19
C VAL A 94 -0.51 -26.40 1.88
N THR A 95 -0.22 -25.69 2.96
CA THR A 95 -1.25 -24.95 3.74
C THR A 95 -1.38 -23.47 3.38
N LEU A 96 -0.70 -23.00 2.33
CA LEU A 96 -0.67 -21.59 1.92
C LEU A 96 -1.61 -21.27 0.74
N PHE A 97 -2.31 -22.28 0.21
CA PHE A 97 -3.20 -22.19 -0.95
C PHE A 97 -4.69 -22.46 -0.64
N ASP A 98 -5.06 -22.65 0.62
CA ASP A 98 -6.46 -22.70 1.08
C ASP A 98 -6.90 -21.37 1.72
#